data_AF-A0A2N3FFX7-F1
#
_entry.id   AF-A0A2N3FFX7-F1
#
_cell.length_a   1.000
_cell.length_b   1.000
_cell.length_c   1.000
_cell.angle_alpha   90.00
_cell.angle_beta   90.00
_cell.angle_gamma   90.00
#
_symmetry.space_group_name_H-M   'P 1'
#
loop_
_entity.id
_entity.type
_entity.pdbx_description
1 polymer ?
#
loop_
_entity_poly.entity_id
_entity_poly.type
_entity_poly.pdbx_seq_one_letter_code
_entity_poly.pdbx_strand_id
1 'polypeptide(L)' 'MKNSECIIEQYRGDKLVRSFIPTGDQKLPWSMNVNGKTYLRTNGWVLSKVLPTLVEGSPFTTKVIPIMEQVSRDDSESGV' A
#
# COMPACT_ATOMS: atom_id res chain seq x y z
N MET A 1 -5.21 5.37 -13.04
CA MET A 1 -4.42 5.43 -11.80
C MET A 1 -3.05 4.87 -12.10
N LYS A 2 -2.01 5.68 -11.92
CA LYS A 2 -0.61 5.26 -12.02
C LYS A 2 -0.16 4.67 -10.69
N ASN A 3 0.87 3.83 -10.71
CA ASN A 3 1.46 3.27 -9.49
C ASN A 3 1.91 4.36 -8.51
N SER A 4 2.36 5.51 -9.02
CA SER A 4 2.77 6.67 -8.23
C SER A 4 1.61 7.42 -7.55
N GLU A 5 0.35 7.03 -7.80
CA GLU A 5 -0.84 7.74 -7.35
C GLU A 5 -1.65 6.92 -6.32
N CYS A 6 -1.18 5.74 -5.93
CA CYS A 6 -1.89 4.89 -4.98
C CYS A 6 -0.98 4.12 -4.04
N ILE A 7 -1.54 3.80 -2.87
CA ILE A 7 -1.01 2.83 -1.91
C ILE A 7 -1.81 1.54 -2.09
N ILE A 8 -1.15 0.40 -1.99
CA ILE A 8 -1.83 -0.90 -1.93
C ILE A 8 -1.67 -1.45 -0.53
N GLU A 9 -2.76 -1.83 0.10
CA GLU A 9 -2.77 -2.44 1.42
C GLU A 9 -3.35 -3.84 1.39
N GLN A 10 -2.73 -4.75 2.15
CA GLN A 10 -3.20 -6.11 2.33
C GLN A 10 -3.52 -6.34 3.81
N TYR A 11 -4.72 -6.82 4.07
CA TYR A 11 -5.26 -7.09 5.40
C TYR A 11 -5.53 -8.58 5.58
N ARG A 12 -5.41 -9.08 6.81
CA ARG A 12 -5.89 -10.41 7.21
C ARG A 12 -6.93 -10.22 8.32
N GLY A 13 -8.21 -10.39 7.99
CA GLY A 13 -9.28 -9.80 8.80
C GLY A 13 -9.12 -8.27 8.86
N ASP A 14 -9.19 -7.68 10.04
CA ASP A 14 -9.04 -6.22 10.22
C ASP A 14 -7.59 -5.76 10.41
N LYS A 15 -6.62 -6.68 10.40
CA LYS A 15 -5.21 -6.36 10.62
C LYS A 15 -4.48 -6.06 9.31
N LEU A 16 -3.90 -4.88 9.20
CA LEU A 16 -2.94 -4.54 8.13
C LEU A 16 -1.67 -5.40 8.28
N VAL A 17 -1.37 -6.22 7.28
CA VAL A 17 -0.19 -7.11 7.28
C VAL A 17 0.91 -6.64 6.34
N ARG A 18 0.56 -5.84 5.33
CA ARG A 18 1.50 -5.33 4.35
C ARG A 18 0.94 -4.10 3.67
N SER A 19 1.77 -3.09 3.44
CA SER A 19 1.46 -1.99 2.52
C SER A 19 2.56 -1.82 1.47
N PHE A 20 2.18 -1.29 0.32
CA PHE A 20 3.06 -0.94 -0.79
C PHE A 20 2.84 0.54 -1.09
N ILE A 21 3.86 1.35 -0.84
CA ILE A 21 3.85 2.80 -0.98
C ILE A 21 4.76 3.18 -2.14
N PRO A 22 4.35 4.06 -3.07
CA PRO A 22 5.19 4.47 -4.16
C PRO A 22 6.36 5.32 -3.67
N THR A 23 7.53 5.14 -4.29
CA THR A 23 8.79 5.80 -3.86
C THR A 23 9.22 6.96 -4.77
N GLY A 24 8.65 7.05 -5.97
CA GLY A 24 9.13 7.94 -7.03
C GLY A 24 10.38 7.45 -7.78
N ASP A 25 11.02 6.36 -7.34
CA ASP A 25 12.15 5.74 -8.02
C ASP A 25 11.66 4.90 -9.24
N GLN A 26 12.28 5.08 -10.41
CA GLN A 26 11.87 4.34 -11.62
C GLN A 26 12.28 2.86 -11.61
N LYS A 27 13.39 2.50 -10.97
CA LYS A 27 13.92 1.13 -10.89
C LYS A 27 13.28 0.34 -9.76
N LEU A 28 13.03 1.00 -8.63
CA LEU A 28 12.42 0.41 -7.43
C LEU A 28 11.20 1.23 -6.97
N PRO A 29 10.11 1.23 -7.76
CA PRO A 29 8.98 2.15 -7.59
C PRO A 29 8.15 1.94 -6.33
N TRP A 30 8.40 0.86 -5.57
CA TRP A 30 7.61 0.52 -4.40
C TRP A 30 8.47 0.34 -3.15
N SER A 31 7.94 0.83 -2.04
CA SER A 31 8.37 0.57 -0.68
C SER A 31 7.35 -0.38 -0.04
N MET A 32 7.76 -1.61 0.24
CA MET A 32 6.94 -2.57 0.96
C MET A 32 7.19 -2.44 2.45
N ASN A 33 6.16 -2.13 3.22
CA ASN A 33 6.20 -2.14 4.68
C ASN A 33 5.55 -3.40 5.22
N VAL A 34 6.27 -4.15 6.05
CA VAL A 34 5.79 -5.38 6.70
C VAL A 34 6.47 -5.55 8.04
N ASN A 35 5.69 -5.75 9.10
CA ASN A 35 6.20 -5.94 10.47
C ASN A 35 7.23 -4.88 10.90
N GLY A 36 6.97 -3.61 10.58
CA GLY A 36 7.86 -2.48 10.89
C GLY A 36 9.15 -2.40 10.06
N LYS A 37 9.31 -3.24 9.04
CA LYS A 37 10.46 -3.22 8.13
C LYS A 37 10.05 -2.76 6.74
N THR A 38 10.97 -2.04 6.09
CA THR A 38 10.78 -1.46 4.77
C THR A 38 11.69 -2.13 3.74
N TYR A 39 11.14 -2.47 2.58
CA TYR A 39 11.89 -3.09 1.49
C TYR A 39 11.53 -2.46 0.15
N LEU A 40 12.55 -2.02 -0.60
CA LEU A 40 12.36 -1.53 -1.96
C LEU A 40 12.09 -2.68 -2.94
N ARG A 41 11.11 -2.49 -3.83
CA ARG A 41 10.59 -3.52 -4.73
C ARG A 41 10.26 -2.99 -6.12
N THR A 42 10.40 -3.89 -7.09
CA THR A 42 9.99 -3.68 -8.48
C THR A 42 8.49 -3.91 -8.66
N ASN A 43 7.93 -3.39 -9.76
CA ASN A 43 6.53 -3.64 -10.14
C ASN A 43 6.20 -5.13 -10.21
N GLY A 44 7.03 -5.93 -10.91
CA GLY A 44 6.81 -7.36 -11.06
C GLY A 44 6.78 -8.11 -9.72
N TRP A 45 7.66 -7.72 -8.78
CA TRP A 45 7.66 -8.33 -7.45
C TRP A 45 6.38 -8.00 -6.68
N VAL A 46 5.94 -6.74 -6.67
CA VAL A 46 4.69 -6.34 -6.00
C VAL A 46 3.48 -7.06 -6.60
N LEU A 47 3.38 -7.13 -7.93
CA LEU A 47 2.31 -7.87 -8.61
C LEU A 47 2.28 -9.35 -8.21
N SER A 48 3.44 -10.01 -8.08
CA SER A 48 3.51 -11.41 -7.63
C SER A 48 2.97 -11.63 -6.20
N LYS A 49 2.85 -10.56 -5.40
CA LYS A 49 2.29 -10.59 -4.04
C LYS A 49 0.84 -10.14 -3.96
N VAL A 50 0.41 -9.31 -4.91
CA VAL A 50 -0.95 -8.75 -4.95
C VAL A 50 -1.90 -9.65 -5.73
N LEU A 51 -1.52 -10.14 -6.92
CA LEU A 51 -2.44 -10.93 -7.75
C LEU A 51 -3.00 -12.17 -7.03
N PRO A 52 -2.22 -12.94 -6.24
CA PRO A 52 -2.76 -14.08 -5.49
C PRO A 52 -3.77 -13.70 -4.39
N THR A 53 -3.86 -12.43 -4.00
CA THR A 53 -4.82 -11.95 -2.98
C THR A 53 -6.08 -11.33 -3.56
N LEU A 54 -6.21 -11.31 -4.90
CA LEU A 54 -7.40 -10.82 -5.59
C LEU A 54 -8.36 -11.95 -5.99
N VAL A 55 -8.00 -13.21 -5.73
CA VAL A 55 -8.84 -14.37 -6.02
C VAL A 55 -9.94 -14.53 -4.98
N GLU A 56 -11.08 -15.07 -5.40
CA GLU A 56 -12.18 -15.41 -4.49
C GLU A 56 -11.71 -16.40 -3.42
N GLY A 57 -12.19 -16.23 -2.18
CA GLY A 57 -11.80 -17.06 -1.05
C GLY A 57 -10.39 -16.78 -0.50
N SER A 58 -9.68 -15.76 -1.01
CA SER A 58 -8.41 -15.36 -0.42
C SER A 58 -8.58 -14.97 1.06
N PRO A 59 -7.71 -15.43 1.98
CA PRO A 59 -7.73 -14.99 3.36
C PRO A 59 -7.24 -13.54 3.54
N PHE A 60 -6.83 -12.89 2.45
CA PHE A 60 -6.37 -11.51 2.44
C PHE A 60 -7.36 -10.61 1.71
N THR A 61 -7.64 -9.45 2.31
CA THR A 61 -8.34 -8.36 1.63
C THR A 61 -7.33 -7.38 1.08
N THR A 62 -7.42 -7.05 -0.20
CA THR A 62 -6.55 -6.06 -0.85
C THR A 62 -7.32 -4.79 -1.09
N LYS A 63 -6.78 -3.65 -0.66
CA LYS A 63 -7.35 -2.31 -0.90
C LYS A 63 -6.36 -1.47 -1.69
N VAL A 64 -6.87 -0.67 -2.61
CA VAL A 64 -6.10 0.34 -3.35
C VAL A 64 -6.58 1.70 -2.88
N ILE A 65 -5.69 2.50 -2.31
CA ILE A 65 -5.99 3.79 -1.70
C ILE A 65 -5.37 4.89 -2.57
N PRO A 66 -6.16 5.78 -3.18
CA PRO A 66 -5.64 6.94 -3.90
C PRO A 66 -4.89 7.88 -2.94
N ILE A 67 -3.70 8.36 -3.32
CA ILE A 67 -2.89 9.26 -2.47
C ILE A 67 -3.56 10.63 -2.30
N MET A 68 -4.41 11.04 -3.24
CA MET A 68 -5.16 12.30 -3.15
C MET A 68 -6.18 12.33 -1.99
N GLU A 69 -6.55 11.18 -1.41
CA GLU A 69 -7.52 11.10 -0.29
C GLU A 69 -6.89 11.25 1.11
N GLN A 70 -5.56 11.32 1.24
CA GLN A 70 -4.92 11.46 2.56
C GLN A 70 -4.75 12.91 3.05
N VAL A 71 -5.06 13.92 2.23
CA VAL A 71 -4.88 15.35 2.59
C VAL A 71 -5.99 15.88 3.51
N SER A 72 -6.99 15.08 3.90
CA SER A 72 -8.15 15.56 4.69
C SER A 72 -8.27 14.99 6.11
N ARG A 73 -7.26 14.32 6.66
CA ARG A 73 -7.35 13.69 8.00
C ARG A 73 -6.42 14.21 9.10
N ASP A 74 -5.53 15.18 8.83
CA ASP A 74 -4.57 15.67 9.82
C ASP A 74 -4.63 17.21 10.08
N ASP A 75 -5.80 17.84 10.02
CA ASP A 75 -5.99 19.25 10.46
C ASP A 75 -7.06 19.39 11.54
N SER A 76 -6.88 18.68 12.66
CA SER A 76 -7.66 18.92 13.89
C SER A 76 -6.83 18.62 15.13
N GLU A 77 -5.76 19.37 15.37
CA GLU A 77 -5.38 19.83 16.71
C GLU A 77 -4.15 20.76 16.64
N SER A 78 -4.39 22.06 16.79
CA SER A 78 -3.55 22.97 17.59
C SER A 78 -4.27 24.30 17.68
N GLY A 79 -5.30 24.33 18.52
CA GLY A 79 -5.72 25.59 19.14
C GLY A 79 -4.81 25.83 20.34
N VAL A 80 -3.99 26.87 20.26
CA VAL A 80 -3.61 27.75 21.38
C VAL A 80 -3.39 29.14 20.82
#